data_AF-A0A225ACK1-F1
#
_entry.id   AF-A0A225ACK1-F1
#
_cell.length_a   1.000
_cell.length_b   1.000
_cell.length_c   1.000
_cell.angle_alpha   90.00
_cell.angle_beta   90.00
_cell.angle_gamma   90.00
#
_symmetry.space_group_name_H-M   'P 1'
#
loop_
_entity.id
_entity.type
_entity.pdbx_description
1 polymer ?
#
loop_
_entity_poly.entity_id
_entity_poly.type
_entity_poly.pdbx_seq_one_letter_code
_entity_poly.pdbx_strand_id
1 'polypeptide(L)'
;MRFVPGYLALSLVSLGVRISARPAPLPKFSYIFTFGDSYTATGFNYTGTQPNSFNPIGNPAFPGDTTTNGDNWVDFLITEYNTSLILDYDFAVGGATIDNSIVPAYLSTVASFVQQVNDRFAALSPAPAWDSDDALFTIWFGINDISRGYDAQTWGNLSLTLVDRYFDTVQTLYDAGARYFLVMTVPPIQRSPSILAENTTAQATTAYAVASYNQLIAKGAEKFQGKNPGATVIVFDTSPSFNKALDDPTAYGAPNATCYNSDGTDVDMSSPAKLRNATWLHPIRGIVYFLRHPFLWPLLRGRLLPVFLLSGFIYTILFLFTYIPQVAFLAVFQGSSAWVNGAFLVLGEGAAIVALLFEAFFVDETLVDVFDAVLVKEGFEHLVNRERVIYPDGATPVQRLGKPTTSAIYAPFSMRQIIEFIVLLPLNFVPVAGVPMFLVLTGYRAGPFHHWRYFQLLDFTKDKRKQFVRNRQLKYTAFGTVALIFQLIPILSMFFLLTSAAGSALWAAEMEKHKEFFETQRPEGDGYEYRDDPL
;
A
#
# COMPACT_ATOMS: atom_id res chain seq x y z
N MET A 1 6.42 2.74 46.56
CA MET A 1 6.09 1.58 47.44
C MET A 1 4.65 1.20 47.13
N ARG A 2 4.38 0.20 46.28
CA ARG A 2 4.36 -1.27 46.49
C ARG A 2 3.28 -1.78 47.49
N PHE A 3 2.22 -2.34 46.87
CA PHE A 3 1.47 -3.60 47.14
C PHE A 3 0.39 -3.75 48.25
N VAL A 4 -0.80 -4.11 47.73
CA VAL A 4 -2.00 -4.92 48.16
C VAL A 4 -1.64 -6.23 48.94
N PRO A 5 -2.53 -7.16 49.43
CA PRO A 5 -4.00 -7.42 49.24
C PRO A 5 -4.82 -8.06 50.42
N GLY A 6 -6.12 -8.35 50.22
CA GLY A 6 -6.81 -9.46 50.95
C GLY A 6 -8.34 -9.43 51.20
N TYR A 7 -9.13 -9.91 50.23
CA TYR A 7 -10.42 -10.64 50.26
C TYR A 7 -11.43 -10.56 51.44
N LEU A 8 -12.71 -10.35 51.10
CA LEU A 8 -13.80 -11.25 51.51
C LEU A 8 -14.99 -11.20 50.53
N ALA A 9 -15.48 -12.38 50.16
CA ALA A 9 -16.52 -12.62 49.17
C ALA A 9 -17.82 -13.14 49.81
N LEU A 10 -18.89 -13.11 48.99
CA LEU A 10 -20.18 -13.83 49.04
C LEU A 10 -21.41 -13.24 49.76
N SER A 11 -22.34 -12.73 48.94
CA SER A 11 -23.80 -12.97 48.90
C SER A 11 -24.36 -12.06 47.77
N LEU A 12 -25.16 -12.44 46.78
CA LEU A 12 -26.12 -13.52 46.54
C LEU A 12 -26.30 -13.72 45.02
N VAL A 13 -26.60 -14.97 44.66
CA VAL A 13 -27.02 -15.45 43.35
C VAL A 13 -28.47 -15.01 43.07
N SER A 14 -28.74 -14.36 41.93
CA SER A 14 -29.86 -14.69 41.00
C SER A 14 -30.18 -13.51 40.06
N LEU A 15 -29.52 -13.43 38.90
CA LEU A 15 -30.11 -12.93 37.65
C LEU A 15 -29.19 -13.36 36.50
N GLY A 16 -29.71 -14.29 35.70
CA GLY A 16 -29.17 -14.88 34.47
C GLY A 16 -27.77 -14.48 34.04
N VAL A 17 -26.78 -15.33 34.37
CA VAL A 17 -25.55 -15.42 33.57
C VAL A 17 -25.98 -15.94 32.20
N ARG A 18 -26.13 -15.04 31.23
CA ARG A 18 -25.92 -15.41 29.84
C ARG A 18 -24.46 -15.85 29.79
N ILE A 19 -24.25 -17.15 29.58
CA ILE A 19 -22.96 -17.64 29.10
C ILE A 19 -22.72 -16.86 27.81
N SER A 20 -21.89 -15.82 27.87
CA SER A 20 -21.45 -15.11 26.68
C SER A 20 -20.59 -16.13 25.94
N ALA A 21 -21.21 -16.81 24.96
CA ALA A 21 -20.47 -17.61 24.02
C ALA A 21 -19.37 -16.69 23.46
N ARG A 22 -18.13 -17.18 23.51
CA ARG A 22 -16.99 -16.56 22.84
C ARG A 22 -17.47 -16.14 21.44
N PRO A 23 -17.38 -14.86 21.02
CA PRO A 23 -17.82 -14.48 19.69
C PRO A 23 -17.10 -15.37 18.70
N ALA A 24 -17.87 -16.04 17.84
CA ALA A 24 -17.29 -16.87 16.79
C ALA A 24 -16.27 -16.02 16.01
N PRO A 25 -15.11 -16.57 15.63
CA PRO A 25 -14.17 -15.84 14.80
C PRO A 25 -14.90 -15.35 13.54
N LEU A 26 -14.70 -14.07 13.19
CA LEU A 26 -15.29 -13.48 12.00
C LEU A 26 -14.92 -14.33 10.76
N PRO A 27 -15.83 -14.49 9.80
CA PRO A 27 -15.52 -15.20 8.57
C PRO A 27 -14.46 -14.44 7.77
N LYS A 28 -13.86 -15.13 6.80
CA LYS A 28 -13.04 -14.46 5.80
C LYS A 28 -13.97 -13.86 4.76
N PHE A 29 -13.87 -12.56 4.55
CA PHE A 29 -14.64 -11.86 3.52
C PHE A 29 -13.89 -11.84 2.20
N SER A 30 -14.60 -12.09 1.11
CA SER A 30 -14.14 -11.91 -0.27
C SER A 30 -14.71 -10.62 -0.87
N TYR A 31 -15.80 -10.11 -0.30
CA TYR A 31 -16.48 -8.89 -0.74
C TYR A 31 -16.57 -7.87 0.38
N ILE A 32 -16.33 -6.61 0.01
CA ILE A 32 -16.69 -5.46 0.83
C ILE A 32 -17.65 -4.61 0.02
N PHE A 33 -18.75 -4.19 0.66
CA PHE A 33 -19.65 -3.17 0.14
C PHE A 33 -19.52 -1.94 1.02
N THR A 34 -19.01 -0.86 0.43
CA THR A 34 -18.59 0.31 1.18
C THR A 34 -19.56 1.46 0.93
N PHE A 35 -20.02 2.11 2.00
CA PHE A 35 -20.93 3.25 1.97
C PHE A 35 -20.35 4.36 2.84
N GLY A 36 -20.37 5.58 2.31
CA GLY A 36 -19.81 6.69 3.06
C GLY A 36 -19.76 8.00 2.30
N ASP A 37 -18.90 8.87 2.79
CA ASP A 37 -18.64 10.17 2.21
C ASP A 37 -17.21 10.30 1.65
N SER A 38 -16.68 11.54 1.63
CA SER A 38 -15.32 11.86 1.19
C SER A 38 -14.21 11.12 1.94
N TYR A 39 -14.43 10.64 3.16
CA TYR A 39 -13.43 9.86 3.91
C TYR A 39 -13.23 8.45 3.35
N THR A 40 -14.10 8.04 2.42
CA THR A 40 -14.19 6.66 1.95
C THR A 40 -14.25 6.55 0.42
N ALA A 41 -14.78 7.56 -0.27
CA ALA A 41 -14.98 7.51 -1.72
C ALA A 41 -13.70 7.25 -2.54
N THR A 42 -13.82 6.33 -3.50
CA THR A 42 -12.83 5.96 -4.52
C THR A 42 -13.26 6.38 -5.94
N GLY A 43 -14.47 6.90 -6.12
CA GLY A 43 -15.01 7.29 -7.42
C GLY A 43 -15.63 6.15 -8.23
N PHE A 44 -15.87 4.98 -7.60
CA PHE A 44 -16.43 3.82 -8.27
C PHE A 44 -17.79 4.09 -8.94
N ASN A 45 -17.84 3.80 -10.24
CA ASN A 45 -19.06 3.79 -11.03
C ASN A 45 -19.65 2.37 -11.04
N TYR A 46 -20.74 2.19 -10.31
CA TYR A 46 -21.48 0.93 -10.18
C TYR A 46 -22.07 0.39 -11.49
N THR A 47 -22.15 1.21 -12.55
CA THR A 47 -22.54 0.78 -13.91
C THR A 47 -21.35 0.45 -14.81
N GLY A 48 -20.13 0.66 -14.30
CA GLY A 48 -18.88 0.49 -15.03
C GLY A 48 -18.26 -0.90 -14.90
N THR A 49 -16.92 -0.95 -15.01
CA THR A 49 -16.16 -2.19 -14.82
C THR A 49 -16.15 -2.58 -13.35
N GLN A 50 -16.63 -3.78 -13.04
CA GLN A 50 -16.75 -4.24 -11.66
C GLN A 50 -15.39 -4.68 -11.07
N PRO A 51 -15.26 -4.63 -9.73
CA PRO A 51 -14.12 -5.16 -8.98
C PRO A 51 -13.65 -6.54 -9.45
N ASN A 52 -12.34 -6.71 -9.61
CA ASN A 52 -11.73 -7.95 -10.04
C ASN A 52 -10.27 -8.08 -9.55
N SER A 53 -9.62 -9.19 -9.85
CA SER A 53 -8.26 -9.46 -9.37
C SER A 53 -7.17 -8.53 -9.92
N PHE A 54 -7.43 -7.79 -11.01
CA PHE A 54 -6.49 -6.81 -11.56
C PHE A 54 -6.70 -5.43 -10.95
N ASN A 55 -7.96 -5.06 -10.73
CA ASN A 55 -8.35 -3.83 -10.05
C ASN A 55 -9.40 -4.15 -8.97
N PRO A 56 -9.02 -4.23 -7.68
CA PRO A 56 -9.90 -4.68 -6.61
C PRO A 56 -11.03 -3.69 -6.29
N ILE A 57 -10.97 -2.44 -6.79
CA ILE A 57 -12.05 -1.45 -6.74
C ILE A 57 -12.84 -1.35 -8.06
N GLY A 58 -12.43 -2.11 -9.10
CA GLY A 58 -13.09 -2.17 -10.39
C GLY A 58 -12.82 -0.97 -11.31
N ASN A 59 -13.27 0.21 -10.90
CA ASN A 59 -13.05 1.48 -11.59
C ASN A 59 -13.10 2.65 -10.59
N PRO A 60 -12.44 3.80 -10.87
CA PRO A 60 -11.45 4.02 -11.93
C PRO A 60 -10.15 3.24 -11.64
N ALA A 61 -9.05 3.57 -12.33
CA ALA A 61 -7.77 2.91 -12.07
C ALA A 61 -7.36 3.09 -10.60
N PHE A 62 -6.93 2.02 -9.94
CA PHE A 62 -6.49 2.04 -8.55
C PHE A 62 -5.41 3.13 -8.32
N PRO A 63 -5.48 3.94 -7.23
CA PRO A 63 -6.39 3.83 -6.06
C PRO A 63 -7.74 4.54 -6.23
N GLY A 64 -8.11 4.93 -7.44
CA GLY A 64 -9.33 5.68 -7.70
C GLY A 64 -9.18 7.19 -7.45
N ASP A 65 -10.30 7.89 -7.44
CA ASP A 65 -10.41 9.32 -7.24
C ASP A 65 -10.70 9.64 -5.75
N THR A 66 -9.67 9.55 -4.90
CA THR A 66 -9.80 9.72 -3.44
C THR A 66 -9.49 11.15 -2.97
N THR A 67 -10.02 11.54 -1.81
CA THR A 67 -9.70 12.83 -1.16
C THR A 67 -8.33 12.85 -0.48
N THR A 68 -7.71 11.68 -0.28
CA THR A 68 -6.35 11.57 0.25
C THR A 68 -5.29 11.82 -0.85
N ASN A 69 -5.70 11.80 -2.12
CA ASN A 69 -4.81 11.87 -3.30
C ASN A 69 -3.83 10.67 -3.34
N GLY A 70 -4.35 9.50 -3.00
CA GLY A 70 -3.64 8.22 -2.89
C GLY A 70 -4.57 7.15 -2.28
N ASP A 71 -3.99 6.07 -1.75
CA ASP A 71 -4.77 5.03 -1.06
C ASP A 71 -5.53 5.65 0.14
N ASN A 72 -6.82 5.35 0.25
CA ASN A 72 -7.63 5.65 1.44
C ASN A 72 -7.63 4.45 2.42
N TRP A 73 -8.42 4.50 3.49
CA TRP A 73 -8.43 3.44 4.51
C TRP A 73 -8.90 2.08 3.97
N VAL A 74 -9.87 2.06 3.04
CA VAL A 74 -10.39 0.81 2.45
C VAL A 74 -9.39 0.23 1.45
N ASP A 75 -8.68 1.08 0.70
CA ASP A 75 -7.57 0.65 -0.18
C ASP A 75 -6.47 -0.07 0.61
N PHE A 76 -6.06 0.47 1.75
CA PHE A 76 -5.09 -0.21 2.62
C PHE A 76 -5.64 -1.52 3.18
N LEU A 77 -6.92 -1.56 3.55
CA LEU A 77 -7.56 -2.76 4.06
C LEU A 77 -7.50 -3.91 3.04
N ILE A 78 -7.84 -3.63 1.78
CA ILE A 78 -7.94 -4.66 0.73
C ILE A 78 -6.60 -5.00 0.06
N THR A 79 -5.59 -4.12 0.12
CA THR A 79 -4.30 -4.34 -0.55
C THR A 79 -3.12 -4.62 0.39
N GLU A 80 -3.05 -3.94 1.53
CA GLU A 80 -1.87 -3.97 2.41
C GLU A 80 -2.09 -4.92 3.58
N TYR A 81 -3.21 -4.76 4.29
CA TYR A 81 -3.48 -5.49 5.54
C TYR A 81 -4.12 -6.86 5.33
N ASN A 82 -4.69 -7.12 4.14
CA ASN A 82 -5.19 -8.44 3.81
C ASN A 82 -4.27 -9.23 2.86
N THR A 83 -4.24 -10.54 3.09
CA THR A 83 -3.47 -11.50 2.29
C THR A 83 -4.34 -12.24 1.26
N SER A 84 -5.66 -12.26 1.42
CA SER A 84 -6.59 -12.73 0.37
C SER A 84 -7.05 -11.56 -0.51
N LEU A 85 -7.44 -11.87 -1.75
CA LEU A 85 -8.09 -10.89 -2.61
C LEU A 85 -9.45 -10.53 -1.99
N ILE A 86 -9.71 -9.24 -1.82
CA ILE A 86 -11.02 -8.69 -1.51
C ILE A 86 -11.43 -7.78 -2.66
N LEU A 87 -12.69 -7.87 -3.05
CA LEU A 87 -13.32 -7.01 -4.04
C LEU A 87 -14.17 -5.96 -3.31
N ASP A 88 -13.80 -4.68 -3.45
CA ASP A 88 -14.50 -3.57 -2.82
C ASP A 88 -15.44 -2.87 -3.81
N TYR A 89 -16.72 -2.85 -3.45
CA TYR A 89 -17.79 -2.17 -4.17
C TYR A 89 -18.13 -0.89 -3.41
N ASP A 90 -17.43 0.19 -3.75
CA ASP A 90 -17.50 1.44 -3.00
C ASP A 90 -18.55 2.41 -3.54
N PHE A 91 -19.68 2.51 -2.86
CA PHE A 91 -20.76 3.43 -3.20
C PHE A 91 -20.57 4.82 -2.60
N ALA A 92 -19.53 5.06 -1.81
CA ALA A 92 -19.32 6.32 -1.11
C ALA A 92 -19.19 7.51 -2.07
N VAL A 93 -19.70 8.67 -1.65
CA VAL A 93 -19.71 9.89 -2.46
C VAL A 93 -19.25 11.07 -1.63
N GLY A 94 -18.24 11.79 -2.13
CA GLY A 94 -17.75 13.01 -1.50
C GLY A 94 -18.87 13.98 -1.11
N GLY A 95 -18.86 14.42 0.15
CA GLY A 95 -19.85 15.37 0.70
C GLY A 95 -21.25 14.80 0.98
N ALA A 96 -21.44 13.48 0.90
CA ALA A 96 -22.71 12.84 1.21
C ALA A 96 -23.10 13.01 2.69
N THR A 97 -24.39 13.30 2.90
CA THR A 97 -25.08 13.25 4.19
C THR A 97 -25.90 11.95 4.29
N ILE A 98 -26.53 11.69 5.44
CA ILE A 98 -27.35 10.48 5.64
C ILE A 98 -28.60 10.53 4.75
N ASP A 99 -29.33 11.65 4.79
CA ASP A 99 -30.52 11.88 3.98
C ASP A 99 -30.62 13.35 3.57
N ASN A 100 -30.64 13.60 2.26
CA ASN A 100 -30.74 14.93 1.68
C ASN A 100 -32.06 15.65 2.01
N SER A 101 -33.12 14.94 2.42
CA SER A 101 -34.36 15.56 2.89
C SER A 101 -34.31 16.03 4.35
N ILE A 102 -33.31 15.57 5.12
CA ILE A 102 -33.11 15.94 6.54
C ILE A 102 -32.00 16.99 6.64
N VAL A 103 -30.81 16.66 6.13
CA VAL A 103 -29.68 17.58 5.99
C VAL A 103 -29.20 17.55 4.53
N PRO A 104 -29.46 18.61 3.75
CA PRO A 104 -29.05 18.66 2.36
C PRO A 104 -27.52 18.64 2.18
N ALA A 105 -27.03 17.78 1.29
CA ALA A 105 -25.67 17.84 0.80
C ALA A 105 -25.37 19.18 0.09
N TYR A 106 -24.09 19.42 -0.19
CA TYR A 106 -23.65 20.70 -0.76
C TYR A 106 -24.11 20.94 -2.21
N LEU A 107 -24.44 19.86 -2.93
CA LEU A 107 -25.07 19.89 -4.25
C LEU A 107 -26.18 18.84 -4.28
N SER A 108 -27.27 19.12 -4.99
CA SER A 108 -28.40 18.21 -5.15
C SER A 108 -28.07 16.92 -5.91
N THR A 109 -26.93 16.88 -6.59
CA THR A 109 -26.42 15.70 -7.32
C THR A 109 -25.64 14.73 -6.44
N VAL A 110 -25.30 15.12 -5.20
CA VAL A 110 -24.56 14.26 -4.26
C VAL A 110 -25.52 13.24 -3.67
N ALA A 111 -25.27 11.96 -3.93
CA ALA A 111 -26.10 10.89 -3.41
C ALA A 111 -25.87 10.69 -1.91
N SER A 112 -26.93 10.85 -1.11
CA SER A 112 -26.93 10.56 0.33
C SER A 112 -26.77 9.06 0.62
N PHE A 113 -26.55 8.68 1.89
CA PHE A 113 -26.51 7.26 2.28
C PHE A 113 -27.75 6.49 1.78
N VAL A 114 -28.93 7.07 1.97
CA VAL A 114 -30.21 6.52 1.47
C VAL A 114 -30.17 6.24 -0.03
N GLN A 115 -29.64 7.18 -0.82
CA GLN A 115 -29.57 7.03 -2.29
C GLN A 115 -28.45 6.06 -2.71
N GLN A 116 -27.34 6.02 -1.99
CA GLN A 116 -26.28 5.03 -2.23
C GLN A 116 -26.81 3.60 -2.06
N VAL A 117 -27.68 3.35 -1.06
CA VAL A 117 -28.31 2.04 -0.86
C VAL A 117 -29.45 1.79 -1.85
N ASN A 118 -30.44 2.69 -1.92
CA ASN A 118 -31.68 2.44 -2.64
C ASN A 118 -31.56 2.59 -4.16
N ASP A 119 -30.63 3.42 -4.63
CA ASP A 119 -30.49 3.72 -6.06
C ASP A 119 -29.26 3.04 -6.66
N ARG A 120 -28.13 3.00 -5.94
CA ARG A 120 -26.85 2.51 -6.50
C ARG A 120 -26.59 1.05 -6.19
N PHE A 121 -26.59 0.66 -4.91
CA PHE A 121 -26.40 -0.73 -4.52
C PHE A 121 -27.52 -1.63 -5.09
N ALA A 122 -28.77 -1.17 -5.01
CA ALA A 122 -29.91 -1.89 -5.59
C ALA A 122 -29.84 -2.03 -7.12
N ALA A 123 -29.16 -1.10 -7.82
CA ALA A 123 -29.00 -1.12 -9.28
C ALA A 123 -27.65 -1.68 -9.76
N LEU A 124 -26.84 -2.25 -8.86
CA LEU A 124 -25.52 -2.78 -9.17
C LEU A 124 -25.59 -3.84 -10.27
N SER A 125 -24.87 -3.62 -11.38
CA SER A 125 -24.90 -4.51 -12.54
C SER A 125 -23.56 -4.53 -13.30
N PRO A 126 -22.98 -5.72 -13.59
CA PRO A 126 -23.43 -7.04 -13.13
C PRO A 126 -23.27 -7.19 -11.62
N ALA A 127 -24.27 -7.79 -10.97
CA ALA A 127 -24.23 -8.04 -9.53
C ALA A 127 -23.16 -9.10 -9.19
N PRO A 128 -22.32 -8.88 -8.16
CA PRO A 128 -21.42 -9.90 -7.65
C PRO A 128 -22.19 -11.09 -7.08
N ALA A 129 -21.60 -12.28 -7.19
CA ALA A 129 -22.10 -13.48 -6.53
C ALA A 129 -21.55 -13.55 -5.09
N TRP A 130 -22.01 -12.63 -4.24
CA TRP A 130 -21.69 -12.61 -2.82
C TRP A 130 -22.74 -13.37 -2.01
N ASP A 131 -22.31 -13.97 -0.91
CA ASP A 131 -23.17 -14.62 0.08
C ASP A 131 -23.11 -13.90 1.43
N SER A 132 -24.13 -14.10 2.26
CA SER A 132 -24.28 -13.40 3.54
C SER A 132 -23.16 -13.64 4.55
N ASP A 133 -22.39 -14.72 4.39
CA ASP A 133 -21.24 -15.11 5.21
C ASP A 133 -19.87 -14.74 4.60
N ASP A 134 -19.85 -14.11 3.43
CA ASP A 134 -18.65 -13.75 2.68
C ASP A 134 -18.55 -12.24 2.34
N ALA A 135 -19.51 -11.43 2.83
CA ALA A 135 -19.57 -9.99 2.59
C ALA A 135 -19.57 -9.16 3.88
N LEU A 136 -18.73 -8.12 3.90
CA LEU A 136 -18.72 -7.09 4.93
C LEU A 136 -19.28 -5.78 4.38
N PHE A 137 -20.25 -5.19 5.08
CA PHE A 137 -20.85 -3.90 4.74
C PHE A 137 -20.26 -2.82 5.64
N THR A 138 -19.49 -1.90 5.06
CA THR A 138 -18.82 -0.83 5.82
C THR A 138 -19.54 0.49 5.63
N ILE A 139 -19.76 1.24 6.72
CA ILE A 139 -20.66 2.40 6.71
C ILE A 139 -20.06 3.53 7.55
N TRP A 140 -19.73 4.65 6.91
CA TRP A 140 -19.15 5.83 7.58
C TRP A 140 -19.84 7.13 7.16
N PHE A 141 -20.74 7.63 8.00
CA PHE A 141 -21.46 8.89 7.80
C PHE A 141 -21.61 9.68 9.10
N GLY A 142 -22.02 10.94 8.96
CA GLY A 142 -22.23 11.88 10.06
C GLY A 142 -21.29 13.07 10.03
N ILE A 143 -20.18 12.99 9.28
CA ILE A 143 -19.21 14.09 9.16
C ILE A 143 -19.88 15.31 8.52
N ASN A 144 -20.45 15.14 7.32
CA ASN A 144 -21.13 16.22 6.62
C ASN A 144 -22.42 16.65 7.32
N ASP A 145 -23.14 15.73 7.97
CA ASP A 145 -24.35 16.03 8.73
C ASP A 145 -24.06 16.96 9.92
N ILE A 146 -22.97 16.71 10.66
CA ILE A 146 -22.50 17.60 11.72
C ILE A 146 -22.07 18.95 11.13
N SER A 147 -21.24 18.95 10.09
CA SER A 147 -20.71 20.19 9.51
C SER A 147 -21.79 21.09 8.89
N ARG A 148 -22.92 20.53 8.45
CA ARG A 148 -23.99 21.26 7.74
C ARG A 148 -25.25 21.47 8.56
N GLY A 149 -25.58 20.52 9.42
CA GLY A 149 -26.85 20.48 10.16
C GLY A 149 -26.75 20.96 11.60
N TYR A 150 -25.54 21.18 12.14
CA TYR A 150 -25.41 21.58 13.53
C TYR A 150 -26.03 22.95 13.82
N ASP A 151 -26.96 22.94 14.76
CA ASP A 151 -27.48 24.11 15.45
C ASP A 151 -27.68 23.76 16.92
N ALA A 152 -27.22 24.63 17.82
CA ALA A 152 -27.15 24.32 19.26
C ALA A 152 -28.53 24.08 19.90
N GLN A 153 -29.61 24.63 19.34
CA GLN A 153 -30.96 24.47 19.89
C GLN A 153 -31.63 23.18 19.40
N THR A 154 -31.30 22.75 18.18
CA THR A 154 -32.00 21.65 17.50
C THR A 154 -31.18 20.35 17.43
N TRP A 155 -29.86 20.40 17.66
CA TRP A 155 -28.95 19.26 17.48
C TRP A 155 -29.38 17.99 18.23
N GLY A 156 -29.90 18.12 19.46
CA GLY A 156 -30.36 16.97 20.24
C GLY A 156 -31.46 16.17 19.53
N ASN A 157 -32.44 16.85 18.92
CA ASN A 157 -33.52 16.18 18.19
C ASN A 157 -33.10 15.77 16.77
N LEU A 158 -32.29 16.61 16.12
CA LEU A 158 -31.78 16.33 14.78
C LEU A 158 -30.89 15.09 14.75
N SER A 159 -29.92 14.98 15.68
CA SER A 159 -29.00 13.85 15.76
C SER A 159 -29.72 12.52 16.04
N LEU A 160 -30.78 12.52 16.85
CA LEU A 160 -31.67 11.36 17.03
C LEU A 160 -32.35 10.96 15.71
N THR A 161 -32.92 11.94 15.01
CA THR A 161 -33.60 11.74 13.72
C THR A 161 -32.63 11.18 12.67
N LEU A 162 -31.40 11.70 12.62
CA LEU A 162 -30.34 11.25 11.72
C LEU A 162 -29.92 9.80 12.01
N VAL A 163 -29.73 9.45 13.28
CA VAL A 163 -29.31 8.10 13.68
C VAL A 163 -30.42 7.07 13.46
N ASP A 164 -31.68 7.41 13.74
CA ASP A 164 -32.80 6.53 13.38
C ASP A 164 -32.85 6.31 11.86
N ARG A 165 -32.70 7.37 11.05
CA ARG A 165 -32.65 7.27 9.59
C ARG A 165 -31.44 6.47 9.08
N TYR A 166 -30.29 6.61 9.72
CA TYR A 166 -29.09 5.82 9.43
C TYR A 166 -29.42 4.33 9.59
N PHE A 167 -29.94 3.91 10.74
CA PHE A 167 -30.21 2.49 10.98
C PHE A 167 -31.44 1.94 10.25
N ASP A 168 -32.40 2.78 9.86
CA ASP A 168 -33.44 2.40 8.90
C ASP A 168 -32.83 2.06 7.53
N THR A 169 -31.79 2.79 7.12
CA THR A 169 -31.07 2.51 5.87
C THR A 169 -30.19 1.26 5.98
N VAL A 170 -29.57 1.02 7.14
CA VAL A 170 -28.87 -0.25 7.44
C VAL A 170 -29.86 -1.43 7.43
N GLN A 171 -31.10 -1.22 7.87
CA GLN A 171 -32.15 -2.25 7.79
C GLN A 171 -32.42 -2.67 6.35
N THR A 172 -32.45 -1.74 5.39
CA THR A 172 -32.58 -2.09 3.96
C THR A 172 -31.47 -3.02 3.49
N LEU A 173 -30.22 -2.78 3.90
CA LEU A 173 -29.08 -3.66 3.57
C LEU A 173 -29.25 -5.05 4.20
N TYR A 174 -29.67 -5.11 5.46
CA TYR A 174 -29.95 -6.37 6.15
C TYR A 174 -31.07 -7.17 5.47
N ASP A 175 -32.14 -6.49 5.08
CA ASP A 175 -33.27 -7.08 4.35
C ASP A 175 -32.84 -7.59 2.97
N ALA A 176 -31.81 -6.97 2.36
CA ALA A 176 -31.16 -7.43 1.13
C ALA A 176 -30.16 -8.59 1.33
N GLY A 177 -29.94 -9.06 2.56
CA GLY A 177 -29.10 -10.23 2.86
C GLY A 177 -27.79 -9.92 3.59
N ALA A 178 -27.45 -8.65 3.85
CA ALA A 178 -26.25 -8.29 4.60
C ALA A 178 -26.32 -8.80 6.05
N ARG A 179 -25.22 -9.35 6.56
CA ARG A 179 -25.16 -9.88 7.95
C ARG A 179 -24.00 -9.31 8.76
N TYR A 180 -22.91 -8.88 8.13
CA TYR A 180 -21.77 -8.30 8.82
C TYR A 180 -21.66 -6.81 8.50
N PHE A 181 -21.71 -5.98 9.54
CA PHE A 181 -21.67 -4.52 9.42
C PHE A 181 -20.50 -3.95 10.21
N LEU A 182 -19.72 -3.09 9.57
CA LEU A 182 -18.73 -2.24 10.23
C LEU A 182 -19.24 -0.79 10.19
N VAL A 183 -19.63 -0.28 11.35
CA VAL A 183 -20.09 1.10 11.53
C VAL A 183 -18.98 1.92 12.15
N MET A 184 -18.61 3.03 11.55
CA MET A 184 -17.52 3.89 12.03
C MET A 184 -18.04 5.17 12.69
N THR A 185 -17.45 5.54 13.83
CA THR A 185 -17.75 6.81 14.50
C THR A 185 -17.15 8.00 13.73
N VAL A 186 -17.75 9.18 13.89
CA VAL A 186 -17.21 10.42 13.31
C VAL A 186 -15.85 10.73 13.97
N PRO A 187 -14.79 10.97 13.17
CA PRO A 187 -13.48 11.31 13.71
C PRO A 187 -13.50 12.67 14.42
N PRO A 188 -12.44 13.07 15.15
CA PRO A 188 -12.39 14.32 15.89
C PRO A 188 -12.23 15.54 14.95
N ILE A 189 -13.24 15.82 14.13
CA ILE A 189 -13.24 16.88 13.11
C ILE A 189 -13.12 18.28 13.71
N GLN A 190 -13.36 18.46 15.01
CA GLN A 190 -13.04 19.68 15.74
C GLN A 190 -11.55 20.03 15.74
N ARG A 191 -10.67 19.06 15.42
CA ARG A 191 -9.23 19.24 15.28
C ARG A 191 -8.78 19.48 13.83
N SER A 192 -9.71 19.53 12.88
CA SER A 192 -9.38 19.83 11.49
C SER A 192 -8.89 21.28 11.34
N PRO A 193 -7.99 21.57 10.37
CA PRO A 193 -7.52 22.94 10.13
C PRO A 193 -8.67 23.93 9.88
N SER A 194 -9.74 23.50 9.20
CA SER A 194 -10.93 24.34 8.97
C SER A 194 -11.63 24.73 10.27
N ILE A 195 -11.82 23.79 11.21
CA ILE A 195 -12.49 24.10 12.48
C ILE A 195 -11.56 24.83 13.46
N LEU A 196 -10.25 24.55 13.41
CA LEU A 196 -9.26 25.28 14.21
C LEU A 196 -9.10 26.75 13.78
N ALA A 197 -9.41 27.07 12.52
CA ALA A 197 -9.47 28.45 12.03
C ALA A 197 -10.69 29.23 12.55
N GLU A 198 -11.72 28.52 13.05
CA GLU A 198 -12.91 29.12 13.66
C GLU A 198 -12.67 29.48 15.13
N ASN A 199 -13.61 30.23 15.72
CA ASN A 199 -13.53 30.62 17.14
C ASN A 199 -13.68 29.42 18.11
N THR A 200 -13.28 29.63 19.36
CA THR A 200 -13.30 28.58 20.40
C THR A 200 -14.69 28.02 20.67
N THR A 201 -15.75 28.82 20.48
CA THR A 201 -17.13 28.36 20.58
C THR A 201 -17.45 27.35 19.49
N ALA A 202 -17.09 27.63 18.23
CA ALA A 202 -17.29 26.71 17.10
C ALA A 202 -16.52 25.39 17.27
N GLN A 203 -15.30 25.46 17.80
CA GLN A 203 -14.50 24.27 18.12
C GLN A 203 -15.19 23.43 19.20
N ALA A 204 -15.65 24.05 20.29
CA ALA A 204 -16.32 23.37 21.41
C ALA A 204 -17.68 22.78 21.00
N THR A 205 -18.46 23.49 20.19
CA THR A 205 -19.75 23.00 19.68
C THR A 205 -19.57 21.84 18.71
N THR A 206 -18.56 21.89 17.84
CA THR A 206 -18.21 20.75 16.97
C THR A 206 -17.80 19.53 17.81
N ALA A 207 -16.97 19.73 18.84
CA ALA A 207 -16.57 18.65 19.74
C ALA A 207 -17.78 18.00 20.45
N TYR A 208 -18.72 18.83 20.92
CA TYR A 208 -19.97 18.35 21.51
C TYR A 208 -20.84 17.58 20.49
N ALA A 209 -20.96 18.09 19.28
CA ALA A 209 -21.74 17.46 18.22
C ALA A 209 -21.18 16.07 17.86
N VAL A 210 -19.87 15.96 17.68
CA VAL A 210 -19.17 14.69 17.42
C VAL A 210 -19.37 13.72 18.57
N ALA A 211 -19.12 14.15 19.81
CA ALA A 211 -19.23 13.28 20.98
C ALA A 211 -20.66 12.75 21.19
N SER A 212 -21.66 13.62 21.09
CA SER A 212 -23.07 13.23 21.24
C SER A 212 -23.54 12.31 20.11
N TYR A 213 -23.17 12.60 18.86
CA TYR A 213 -23.50 11.76 17.71
C TYR A 213 -22.85 10.37 17.78
N ASN A 214 -21.57 10.29 18.14
CA ASN A 214 -20.86 9.02 18.28
C ASN A 214 -21.49 8.12 19.35
N GLN A 215 -21.96 8.70 20.47
CA GLN A 215 -22.71 7.95 21.48
C GLN A 215 -24.03 7.41 20.93
N LEU A 216 -24.73 8.19 20.10
CA LEU A 216 -25.98 7.74 19.47
C LEU A 216 -25.74 6.65 18.43
N ILE A 217 -24.66 6.72 17.64
CA ILE A 217 -24.27 5.66 16.70
C ILE A 217 -24.03 4.34 17.43
N ALA A 218 -23.28 4.35 18.55
CA ALA A 218 -23.05 3.15 19.34
C ALA A 218 -24.37 2.55 19.87
N LYS A 219 -25.24 3.38 20.44
CA LYS A 219 -26.57 2.95 20.92
C LYS A 219 -27.47 2.44 19.78
N GLY A 220 -27.41 3.07 18.61
CA GLY A 220 -28.15 2.67 17.43
C GLY A 220 -27.70 1.30 16.92
N ALA A 221 -26.39 1.03 16.93
CA ALA A 221 -25.82 -0.26 16.56
C ALA A 221 -26.27 -1.38 17.52
N GLU A 222 -26.25 -1.12 18.83
CA GLU A 222 -26.77 -2.04 19.84
C GLU A 222 -28.27 -2.33 19.64
N LYS A 223 -29.07 -1.28 19.43
CA LYS A 223 -30.52 -1.39 19.15
C LYS A 223 -30.78 -2.19 17.87
N PHE A 224 -30.02 -1.93 16.81
CA PHE A 224 -30.14 -2.62 15.54
C PHE A 224 -29.78 -4.11 15.66
N GLN A 225 -28.66 -4.44 16.30
CA GLN A 225 -28.25 -5.83 16.52
C GLN A 225 -29.27 -6.56 17.42
N GLY A 226 -29.81 -5.90 18.44
CA GLY A 226 -30.87 -6.46 19.28
C GLY A 226 -32.16 -6.77 18.51
N LYS A 227 -32.49 -5.97 17.49
CA LYS A 227 -33.65 -6.18 16.60
C LYS A 227 -33.38 -7.25 15.53
N ASN A 228 -32.13 -7.40 15.10
CA ASN A 228 -31.71 -8.26 14.01
C ASN A 228 -30.68 -9.30 14.49
N PRO A 229 -31.11 -10.42 15.11
CA PRO A 229 -30.20 -11.39 15.72
C PRO A 229 -29.29 -12.13 14.73
N GLY A 230 -29.59 -12.06 13.43
CA GLY A 230 -28.70 -12.57 12.37
C GLY A 230 -27.59 -11.59 11.98
N ALA A 231 -27.63 -10.35 12.46
CA ALA A 231 -26.61 -9.35 12.17
C ALA A 231 -25.48 -9.40 13.21
N THR A 232 -24.25 -9.23 12.74
CA THR A 232 -23.09 -8.87 13.54
C THR A 232 -22.73 -7.44 13.21
N VAL A 233 -22.82 -6.54 14.19
CA VAL A 233 -22.49 -5.12 14.02
C VAL A 233 -21.27 -4.78 14.87
N ILE A 234 -20.21 -4.34 14.21
CA ILE A 234 -18.99 -3.87 14.83
C ILE A 234 -18.97 -2.35 14.75
N VAL A 235 -18.86 -1.68 15.90
CA VAL A 235 -18.63 -0.24 15.95
C VAL A 235 -17.13 -0.01 16.09
N PHE A 236 -16.52 0.65 15.11
CA PHE A 236 -15.12 1.08 15.17
C PHE A 236 -15.05 2.54 15.58
N ASP A 237 -14.49 2.79 16.77
CA ASP A 237 -14.22 4.15 17.21
C ASP A 237 -12.98 4.70 16.49
N THR A 238 -13.19 5.70 15.64
CA THR A 238 -12.11 6.32 14.85
C THR A 238 -11.29 7.32 15.68
N SER A 239 -11.83 7.78 16.82
CA SER A 239 -11.22 8.84 17.65
C SER A 239 -9.80 8.53 18.14
N PRO A 240 -9.51 7.33 18.68
CA PRO A 240 -8.17 7.00 19.17
C PRO A 240 -7.11 7.06 18.07
N SER A 241 -7.40 6.50 16.89
CA SER A 241 -6.46 6.46 15.76
C SER A 241 -6.14 7.86 15.25
N PHE A 242 -7.15 8.71 15.09
CA PHE A 242 -6.96 10.10 14.67
C PHE A 242 -6.22 10.92 15.73
N ASN A 243 -6.63 10.84 17.00
CA ASN A 243 -5.97 11.60 18.05
C ASN A 243 -4.50 11.21 18.21
N LYS A 244 -4.18 9.92 18.11
CA LYS A 244 -2.79 9.48 18.16
C LYS A 244 -1.91 10.11 17.08
N ALA A 245 -2.42 10.19 15.84
CA ALA A 245 -1.70 10.85 14.74
C ALA A 245 -1.61 12.37 14.93
N LEU A 246 -2.68 13.00 15.44
CA LEU A 246 -2.73 14.45 15.65
C LEU A 246 -1.95 14.90 16.90
N ASP A 247 -1.71 14.02 17.87
CA ASP A 247 -0.94 14.31 19.09
C ASP A 247 0.58 14.17 18.87
N ASP A 248 1.00 13.32 17.94
CA ASP A 248 2.39 13.18 17.49
C ASP A 248 2.50 13.13 15.96
N PRO A 249 2.21 14.24 15.27
CA PRO A 249 2.21 14.30 13.80
C PRO A 249 3.57 13.94 13.20
N THR A 250 4.66 14.23 13.91
CA THR A 250 6.03 13.99 13.43
C THR A 250 6.37 12.51 13.33
N ALA A 251 5.86 11.67 14.24
CA ALA A 251 6.02 10.22 14.14
C ALA A 251 5.36 9.62 12.89
N TYR A 252 4.34 10.30 12.34
CA TYR A 252 3.62 9.89 11.12
C TYR A 252 4.08 10.65 9.87
N GLY A 253 5.17 11.43 9.95
CA GLY A 253 5.77 12.13 8.83
C GLY A 253 5.11 13.46 8.45
N ALA A 254 4.19 13.97 9.28
CA ALA A 254 3.61 15.30 9.12
C ALA A 254 4.42 16.33 9.96
N PRO A 255 4.61 17.57 9.47
CA PRO A 255 5.35 18.59 10.21
C PRO A 255 4.61 19.08 11.47
N ASN A 256 3.27 19.09 11.45
CA ASN A 256 2.41 19.39 12.59
C ASN A 256 0.97 18.90 12.32
N ALA A 257 0.09 18.99 13.32
CA ALA A 257 -1.29 18.50 13.24
C ALA A 257 -2.24 19.43 12.48
N THR A 258 -1.79 20.64 12.12
CA THR A 258 -2.57 21.66 11.43
C THR A 258 -2.17 21.84 9.98
N CYS A 259 -1.21 21.05 9.48
CA CYS A 259 -0.72 21.22 8.12
C CYS A 259 -1.79 20.76 7.11
N TYR A 260 -2.02 21.59 6.10
CA TYR A 260 -2.85 21.27 4.95
C TYR A 260 -2.35 22.06 3.74
N ASN A 261 -2.82 21.67 2.56
CA ASN A 261 -2.38 22.23 1.29
C ASN A 261 -3.55 22.24 0.30
N SER A 262 -3.66 23.31 -0.47
CA SER A 262 -4.84 23.62 -1.29
C SER A 262 -5.05 22.70 -2.49
N ASP A 263 -4.02 21.96 -2.90
CA ASP A 263 -4.03 21.05 -4.05
C ASP A 263 -4.12 19.56 -3.65
N GLY A 264 -4.14 19.24 -2.36
CA GLY A 264 -4.11 17.86 -1.88
C GLY A 264 -2.83 17.09 -2.25
N THR A 265 -1.79 17.71 -2.85
CA THR A 265 -0.52 17.06 -3.22
C THR A 265 0.65 17.29 -2.25
N ASP A 266 0.64 18.37 -1.47
CA ASP A 266 1.68 18.79 -0.54
C ASP A 266 1.26 18.75 0.95
N VAL A 267 1.18 17.56 1.55
CA VAL A 267 2.00 17.44 2.78
C VAL A 267 3.40 17.31 2.22
N ASP A 268 3.97 18.41 1.72
CA ASP A 268 5.24 18.53 1.01
C ASP A 268 5.49 17.40 -0.04
N MET A 269 5.73 17.69 -1.32
CA MET A 269 6.38 16.69 -2.19
C MET A 269 7.75 16.19 -1.64
N SER A 270 8.19 16.74 -0.51
CA SER A 270 9.27 16.31 0.37
C SER A 270 8.83 15.50 1.63
N SER A 271 7.55 15.41 2.01
CA SER A 271 7.15 14.69 3.22
C SER A 271 7.15 13.18 3.00
N PRO A 272 7.63 12.40 3.98
CA PRO A 272 7.81 10.97 3.81
C PRO A 272 6.52 10.20 3.52
N ALA A 273 5.33 10.64 3.93
CA ALA A 273 4.14 9.79 4.06
C ALA A 273 3.41 9.47 2.72
N LYS A 274 3.26 10.41 1.78
CA LYS A 274 2.68 10.13 0.44
C LYS A 274 3.69 9.47 -0.51
N LEU A 275 4.93 9.93 -0.38
CA LEU A 275 6.11 9.40 -1.06
C LEU A 275 6.37 7.93 -0.66
N ARG A 276 5.99 7.54 0.57
CA ARG A 276 6.06 6.18 1.14
C ARG A 276 5.23 5.17 0.34
N ASN A 277 3.96 5.46 0.05
CA ASN A 277 3.09 4.53 -0.69
C ASN A 277 3.27 4.52 -2.21
N ALA A 278 3.90 5.55 -2.79
CA ALA A 278 4.25 5.60 -4.20
C ALA A 278 5.44 4.67 -4.54
N THR A 279 5.17 3.37 -4.65
CA THR A 279 6.20 2.35 -4.91
C THR A 279 7.07 2.62 -6.14
N TRP A 280 6.53 3.29 -7.16
CA TRP A 280 7.25 3.73 -8.36
C TRP A 280 8.34 4.78 -8.10
N LEU A 281 8.32 5.49 -6.97
CA LEU A 281 9.37 6.44 -6.56
C LEU A 281 10.59 5.77 -5.94
N HIS A 282 10.50 4.49 -5.55
CA HIS A 282 11.59 3.82 -4.85
C HIS A 282 12.88 3.68 -5.67
N PRO A 283 12.87 3.44 -6.99
CA PRO A 283 14.07 3.53 -7.80
C PRO A 283 14.73 4.92 -7.72
N ILE A 284 13.94 5.99 -7.71
CA ILE A 284 14.42 7.38 -7.58
C ILE A 284 14.99 7.62 -6.16
N ARG A 285 14.26 7.20 -5.13
CA ARG A 285 14.73 7.25 -3.73
C ARG A 285 16.02 6.48 -3.56
N GLY A 286 16.17 5.33 -4.23
CA GLY A 286 17.39 4.55 -4.28
C GLY A 286 18.58 5.33 -4.84
N ILE A 287 18.38 6.10 -5.92
CA ILE A 287 19.40 6.99 -6.48
C ILE A 287 19.81 8.05 -5.45
N VAL A 288 18.85 8.77 -4.89
CA VAL A 288 19.10 9.82 -3.90
C VAL A 288 19.79 9.25 -2.66
N TYR A 289 19.34 8.10 -2.17
CA TYR A 289 19.91 7.42 -1.02
C TYR A 289 21.36 7.00 -1.28
N PHE A 290 21.63 6.39 -2.43
CA PHE A 290 22.97 5.95 -2.81
C PHE A 290 23.95 7.13 -2.91
N LEU A 291 23.51 8.26 -3.46
CA LEU A 291 24.32 9.47 -3.56
C LEU A 291 24.56 10.12 -2.18
N ARG A 292 23.58 10.08 -1.28
CA ARG A 292 23.68 10.65 0.07
C ARG A 292 24.44 9.79 1.07
N HIS A 293 24.69 8.52 0.76
CA HIS A 293 25.30 7.56 1.67
C HIS A 293 26.63 7.01 1.11
N PRO A 294 27.77 7.67 1.42
CA PRO A 294 29.08 7.30 0.89
C PRO A 294 29.54 5.88 1.23
N PHE A 295 28.95 5.25 2.25
CA PHE A 295 29.28 3.87 2.63
C PHE A 295 28.95 2.85 1.53
N LEU A 296 28.09 3.20 0.57
CA LEU A 296 27.75 2.35 -0.59
C LEU A 296 28.72 2.52 -1.76
N TRP A 297 29.48 3.60 -1.83
CA TRP A 297 30.35 3.90 -2.98
C TRP A 297 31.53 2.92 -3.17
N PRO A 298 32.13 2.32 -2.12
CA PRO A 298 33.11 1.26 -2.30
C PRO A 298 32.59 0.09 -3.12
N LEU A 299 31.30 -0.25 -2.99
CA LEU A 299 30.65 -1.32 -3.74
C LEU A 299 30.60 -1.02 -5.25
N LEU A 300 30.30 0.22 -5.63
CA LEU A 300 30.35 0.67 -7.03
C LEU A 300 31.79 0.68 -7.55
N ARG A 301 32.73 1.26 -6.80
CA ARG A 301 34.15 1.38 -7.21
C ARG A 301 34.81 0.02 -7.41
N GLY A 302 34.51 -0.94 -6.55
CA GLY A 302 35.03 -2.32 -6.65
C GLY A 302 34.63 -3.04 -7.95
N ARG A 303 33.62 -2.52 -8.65
CA ARG A 303 33.09 -3.09 -9.89
C ARG A 303 33.55 -2.37 -11.16
N LEU A 304 34.10 -1.16 -11.07
CA LEU A 304 34.55 -0.40 -12.25
C LEU A 304 35.68 -1.10 -13.02
N LEU A 305 36.68 -1.64 -12.32
CA LEU A 305 37.79 -2.34 -12.96
C LEU A 305 37.34 -3.64 -13.67
N PRO A 306 36.56 -4.54 -13.04
CA PRO A 306 35.97 -5.68 -13.74
C PRO A 306 35.15 -5.31 -14.98
N VAL A 307 34.29 -4.27 -14.89
CA VAL A 307 33.52 -3.78 -16.06
C VAL A 307 34.46 -3.34 -17.17
N PHE A 308 35.49 -2.57 -16.83
CA PHE A 308 36.43 -2.04 -17.82
C PHE A 308 37.19 -3.17 -18.53
N LEU A 309 37.69 -4.16 -17.78
CA LEU A 309 38.39 -5.31 -18.33
C LEU A 309 37.47 -6.17 -19.21
N LEU A 310 36.25 -6.45 -18.73
CA LEU A 310 35.25 -7.20 -19.49
C LEU A 310 34.86 -6.47 -20.78
N SER A 311 34.62 -5.16 -20.69
CA SER A 311 34.28 -4.33 -21.85
C SER A 311 35.40 -4.32 -22.89
N GLY A 312 36.65 -4.11 -22.45
CA GLY A 312 37.81 -4.14 -23.33
C GLY A 312 37.97 -5.48 -24.05
N PHE A 313 37.77 -6.59 -23.32
CA PHE A 313 37.79 -7.93 -23.90
C PHE A 313 36.69 -8.13 -24.96
N ILE A 314 35.44 -7.81 -24.62
CA ILE A 314 34.29 -7.98 -25.52
C ILE A 314 34.42 -7.10 -26.77
N TYR A 315 34.75 -5.82 -26.61
CA TYR A 315 34.92 -4.93 -27.76
C TYR A 315 36.09 -5.36 -28.65
N THR A 316 37.20 -5.86 -28.09
CA THR A 316 38.29 -6.40 -28.90
C THR A 316 37.82 -7.53 -29.80
N ILE A 317 37.03 -8.47 -29.26
CA ILE A 317 36.46 -9.58 -30.04
C ILE A 317 35.49 -9.07 -31.10
N LEU A 318 34.55 -8.20 -30.75
CA LEU A 318 33.56 -7.71 -31.70
C LEU A 318 34.21 -6.89 -32.82
N PHE A 319 35.13 -5.98 -32.50
CA PHE A 319 35.84 -5.22 -33.54
C PHE A 319 36.73 -6.11 -34.42
N LEU A 320 37.29 -7.20 -33.89
CA LEU A 320 38.09 -8.13 -34.68
C LEU A 320 37.24 -9.00 -35.62
N PHE A 321 36.08 -9.47 -35.17
CA PHE A 321 35.31 -10.50 -35.87
C PHE A 321 34.01 -10.01 -36.52
N THR A 322 33.34 -8.98 -35.97
CA THR A 322 32.02 -8.54 -36.45
C THR A 322 32.07 -7.21 -37.21
N TYR A 323 33.02 -6.33 -36.90
CA TYR A 323 33.10 -5.00 -37.52
C TYR A 323 33.22 -5.04 -39.04
N ILE A 324 34.22 -5.76 -39.58
CA ILE A 324 34.44 -5.82 -41.03
C ILE A 324 33.26 -6.48 -41.77
N PRO A 325 32.70 -7.62 -41.30
CA PRO A 325 31.47 -8.16 -41.89
C PRO A 325 30.28 -7.20 -41.89
N GLN A 326 30.05 -6.46 -40.80
CA GLN A 326 28.97 -5.48 -40.71
C GLN A 326 29.18 -4.30 -41.66
N VAL A 327 30.40 -3.76 -41.72
CA VAL A 327 30.75 -2.69 -42.68
C VAL A 327 30.55 -3.17 -44.11
N ALA A 328 30.97 -4.39 -44.44
CA ALA A 328 30.79 -4.95 -45.79
C ALA A 328 29.30 -5.08 -46.17
N PHE A 329 28.47 -5.55 -45.24
CA PHE A 329 27.02 -5.62 -45.44
C PHE A 329 26.38 -4.23 -45.62
N LEU A 330 26.70 -3.28 -44.73
CA LEU A 330 26.15 -1.92 -44.80
C LEU A 330 26.63 -1.15 -46.02
N ALA A 331 27.85 -1.40 -46.50
CA ALA A 331 28.43 -0.72 -47.67
C ALA A 331 27.58 -0.91 -48.93
N VAL A 332 26.84 -2.02 -49.03
CA VAL A 332 25.90 -2.31 -50.14
C VAL A 332 24.82 -1.23 -50.25
N PHE A 333 24.35 -0.70 -49.12
CA PHE A 333 23.22 0.24 -49.08
C PHE A 333 23.65 1.67 -48.78
N GLN A 334 24.78 1.86 -48.08
CA GLN A 334 25.14 3.12 -47.42
C GLN A 334 26.52 3.65 -47.85
N GLY A 335 27.26 2.93 -48.71
CA GLY A 335 28.56 3.34 -49.22
C GLY A 335 29.56 3.68 -48.10
N SER A 336 30.27 4.80 -48.22
CA SER A 336 31.31 5.21 -47.25
C SER A 336 30.81 5.43 -45.82
N SER A 337 29.51 5.73 -45.63
CA SER A 337 28.93 5.90 -44.29
C SER A 337 28.84 4.58 -43.52
N ALA A 338 28.98 3.43 -44.19
CA ALA A 338 28.99 2.11 -43.58
C ALA A 338 30.11 1.92 -42.55
N TRP A 339 31.26 2.58 -42.70
CA TRP A 339 32.35 2.51 -41.72
C TRP A 339 31.96 3.09 -40.36
N VAL A 340 31.24 4.21 -40.38
CA VAL A 340 30.75 4.91 -39.19
C VAL A 340 29.55 4.16 -38.61
N ASN A 341 28.56 3.81 -39.44
CA ASN A 341 27.37 3.09 -39.00
C ASN A 341 27.69 1.69 -38.46
N GLY A 342 28.64 0.99 -39.08
CA GLY A 342 29.13 -0.29 -38.58
C GLY A 342 29.81 -0.15 -37.21
N ALA A 343 30.52 0.95 -36.95
CA ALA A 343 31.13 1.17 -35.64
C ALA A 343 30.06 1.41 -34.57
N PHE A 344 29.01 2.18 -34.88
CA PHE A 344 27.88 2.36 -33.97
C PHE A 344 27.11 1.06 -33.69
N LEU A 345 26.95 0.18 -34.68
CA LEU A 345 26.34 -1.15 -34.46
C LEU A 345 27.18 -2.01 -33.52
N VAL A 346 28.49 -2.15 -33.78
CA VAL A 346 29.40 -2.90 -32.90
C VAL A 346 29.41 -2.32 -31.49
N LEU A 347 29.41 -0.99 -31.35
CA LEU A 347 29.34 -0.32 -30.05
C LEU A 347 28.01 -0.61 -29.32
N GLY A 348 26.88 -0.59 -30.02
CA GLY A 348 25.57 -0.90 -29.46
C GLY A 348 25.44 -2.37 -29.04
N GLU A 349 25.85 -3.29 -29.90
CA GLU A 349 25.86 -4.74 -29.61
C GLU A 349 26.78 -5.07 -28.44
N GLY A 350 27.99 -4.49 -28.43
CA GLY A 350 28.95 -4.66 -27.35
C GLY A 350 28.42 -4.12 -26.03
N ALA A 351 27.76 -2.95 -26.02
CA ALA A 351 27.15 -2.40 -24.81
C ALA A 351 26.07 -3.33 -24.24
N ALA A 352 25.23 -3.93 -25.10
CA ALA A 352 24.21 -4.89 -24.67
C ALA A 352 24.82 -6.18 -24.10
N ILE A 353 25.84 -6.74 -24.77
CA ILE A 353 26.54 -7.95 -24.32
C ILE A 353 27.27 -7.72 -23.00
N VAL A 354 27.98 -6.59 -22.89
CA VAL A 354 28.69 -6.21 -21.66
C VAL A 354 27.69 -6.07 -20.51
N ALA A 355 26.58 -5.36 -20.71
CA ALA A 355 25.56 -5.20 -19.67
C ALA A 355 25.03 -6.56 -19.20
N LEU A 356 24.67 -7.45 -20.13
CA LEU A 356 24.13 -8.78 -19.83
C LEU A 356 25.13 -9.65 -19.06
N LEU A 357 26.38 -9.76 -19.55
CA LEU A 357 27.40 -10.58 -18.90
C LEU A 357 27.80 -10.02 -17.54
N PHE A 358 27.86 -8.70 -17.45
CA PHE A 358 28.23 -8.04 -16.21
C PHE A 358 27.17 -8.24 -15.13
N GLU A 359 25.90 -8.03 -15.46
CA GLU A 359 24.77 -8.28 -14.56
C GLU A 359 24.70 -9.76 -14.14
N ALA A 360 24.87 -10.69 -15.07
CA ALA A 360 24.75 -12.13 -14.80
C ALA A 360 25.86 -12.70 -13.91
N PHE A 361 27.10 -12.22 -14.03
CA PHE A 361 28.26 -12.86 -13.39
C PHE A 361 28.97 -12.03 -12.33
N PHE A 362 28.84 -10.71 -12.34
CA PHE A 362 29.74 -9.84 -11.57
C PHE A 362 29.03 -8.93 -10.56
N VAL A 363 27.70 -8.83 -10.61
CA VAL A 363 26.97 -7.80 -9.85
C VAL A 363 26.07 -8.36 -8.75
N ASP A 364 25.57 -9.59 -8.88
CA ASP A 364 24.56 -10.15 -7.96
C ASP A 364 24.98 -10.07 -6.48
N GLU A 365 26.21 -10.53 -6.14
CA GLU A 365 26.74 -10.40 -4.77
C GLU A 365 26.77 -8.95 -4.27
N THR A 366 27.07 -8.00 -5.15
CA THR A 366 27.10 -6.58 -4.79
C THR A 366 25.71 -5.99 -4.65
N LEU A 367 24.71 -6.47 -5.39
CA LEU A 367 23.32 -6.06 -5.19
C LEU A 367 22.80 -6.58 -3.85
N VAL A 368 23.16 -7.82 -3.47
CA VAL A 368 22.90 -8.35 -2.13
C VAL A 368 23.55 -7.45 -1.07
N ASP A 369 24.82 -7.08 -1.24
CA ASP A 369 25.53 -6.21 -0.30
C ASP A 369 24.89 -4.82 -0.16
N VAL A 370 24.47 -4.21 -1.28
CA VAL A 370 23.74 -2.94 -1.25
C VAL A 370 22.42 -3.11 -0.51
N PHE A 371 21.66 -4.15 -0.84
CA PHE A 371 20.34 -4.40 -0.26
C PHE A 371 20.43 -4.61 1.26
N ASP A 372 21.30 -5.52 1.69
CA ASP A 372 21.52 -5.85 3.10
C ASP A 372 22.08 -4.65 3.89
N ALA A 373 23.01 -3.87 3.31
CA ALA A 373 23.58 -2.70 3.98
C ALA A 373 22.54 -1.60 4.22
N VAL A 374 21.62 -1.39 3.27
CA VAL A 374 20.50 -0.46 3.43
C VAL A 374 19.56 -0.95 4.54
N LEU A 375 19.18 -2.23 4.56
CA LEU A 375 18.35 -2.78 5.65
C LEU A 375 19.00 -2.61 7.03
N VAL A 376 20.29 -2.91 7.17
CA VAL A 376 21.04 -2.70 8.41
C VAL A 376 21.03 -1.23 8.81
N LYS A 377 21.22 -0.31 7.86
CA LYS A 377 21.17 1.13 8.11
C LYS A 377 19.77 1.61 8.54
N GLU A 378 18.72 1.00 8.02
CA GLU A 378 17.32 1.31 8.33
C GLU A 378 16.79 0.65 9.62
N GLY A 379 17.63 -0.10 10.35
CA GLY A 379 17.30 -0.72 11.63
C GLY A 379 16.89 -2.20 11.57
N PHE A 380 16.89 -2.81 10.38
CA PHE A 380 16.45 -4.18 10.15
C PHE A 380 17.59 -5.21 10.14
N GLU A 381 18.60 -4.99 10.98
CA GLU A 381 19.74 -5.90 11.13
C GLU A 381 19.32 -7.31 11.53
N HIS A 382 18.25 -7.43 12.33
CA HIS A 382 17.73 -8.71 12.78
C HIS A 382 17.20 -9.61 11.64
N LEU A 383 16.77 -9.02 10.52
CA LEU A 383 16.39 -9.77 9.31
C LEU A 383 17.63 -10.29 8.59
N VAL A 384 18.64 -9.45 8.45
CA VAL A 384 19.89 -9.76 7.74
C VAL A 384 20.73 -10.80 8.51
N ASN A 385 20.80 -10.68 9.85
CA ASN A 385 21.61 -11.55 10.70
C ASN A 385 21.17 -13.03 10.68
N ARG A 386 19.97 -13.34 10.20
CA ARG A 386 19.50 -14.73 10.02
C ARG A 386 20.26 -15.46 8.91
N GLU A 387 20.58 -14.73 7.84
CA GLU A 387 21.12 -15.29 6.59
C GLU A 387 22.58 -14.83 6.32
N ARG A 388 23.17 -14.05 7.24
CA ARG A 388 24.48 -13.44 7.06
C ARG A 388 25.12 -13.06 8.39
N VAL A 389 26.42 -13.26 8.51
CA VAL A 389 27.18 -12.80 9.70
C VAL A 389 27.24 -11.27 9.72
N ILE A 390 26.92 -10.65 10.86
CA ILE A 390 27.09 -9.21 11.08
C ILE A 390 28.19 -8.96 12.10
N TYR A 391 29.21 -8.17 11.72
CA TYR A 391 30.29 -7.74 12.60
C TYR A 391 29.88 -6.46 13.34
N PRO A 392 29.78 -6.47 14.68
CA PRO A 392 29.34 -5.31 15.45
C PRO A 392 30.33 -4.14 15.37
N ASP A 393 31.63 -4.43 15.22
CA ASP A 393 32.72 -3.43 15.26
C ASP A 393 32.94 -2.67 13.94
N GLY A 394 32.18 -3.00 12.89
CA GLY A 394 32.31 -2.31 11.60
C GLY A 394 31.83 -0.86 11.67
N ALA A 395 32.66 0.08 11.23
CA ALA A 395 32.36 1.52 11.32
C ALA A 395 31.22 1.98 10.39
N THR A 396 30.89 1.20 9.36
CA THR A 396 29.81 1.50 8.40
C THR A 396 28.95 0.26 8.14
N PRO A 397 27.67 0.41 7.73
CA PRO A 397 26.80 -0.74 7.45
C PRO A 397 27.44 -1.78 6.52
N VAL A 398 28.12 -1.35 5.44
CA VAL A 398 28.83 -2.26 4.53
C VAL A 398 30.00 -2.99 5.20
N GLN A 399 30.78 -2.33 6.07
CA GLN A 399 31.87 -2.99 6.79
C GLN A 399 31.39 -3.97 7.85
N ARG A 400 30.15 -3.80 8.33
CA ARG A 400 29.52 -4.74 9.27
C ARG A 400 29.05 -6.01 8.56
N LEU A 401 28.92 -6.01 7.24
CA LEU A 401 28.46 -7.17 6.49
C LEU A 401 29.57 -8.22 6.34
N GLY A 402 29.40 -9.38 6.97
CA GLY A 402 30.22 -10.57 6.76
C GLY A 402 29.83 -11.35 5.51
N LYS A 403 30.27 -12.61 5.37
CA LYS A 403 29.80 -13.45 4.27
C LYS A 403 28.39 -13.99 4.56
N PRO A 404 27.52 -14.14 3.55
CA PRO A 404 26.25 -14.87 3.71
C PRO A 404 26.48 -16.28 4.26
N THR A 405 25.64 -16.71 5.19
CA THR A 405 25.68 -18.08 5.75
C THR A 405 24.92 -19.07 4.87
N THR A 406 24.01 -18.58 4.04
CA THR A 406 23.27 -19.31 3.01
C THR A 406 23.47 -18.67 1.64
N SER A 407 23.00 -19.32 0.57
CA SER A 407 23.05 -18.75 -0.78
C SER A 407 22.17 -17.50 -0.87
N ALA A 408 22.81 -16.33 -0.92
CA ALA A 408 22.15 -15.06 -1.13
C ALA A 408 22.15 -14.72 -2.62
N ILE A 409 20.96 -14.54 -3.18
CA ILE A 409 20.77 -14.20 -4.59
C ILE A 409 19.90 -12.94 -4.62
N TYR A 410 20.35 -11.89 -5.30
CA TYR A 410 19.55 -10.68 -5.41
C TYR A 410 18.38 -10.87 -6.37
N ALA A 411 18.64 -11.45 -7.54
CA ALA A 411 17.60 -11.81 -8.51
C ALA A 411 17.97 -13.12 -9.24
N PRO A 412 17.17 -14.19 -9.14
CA PRO A 412 17.50 -15.46 -9.77
C PRO A 412 17.37 -15.39 -11.28
N PHE A 413 18.31 -16.02 -11.97
CA PHE A 413 18.25 -16.22 -13.40
C PHE A 413 16.99 -16.99 -13.82
N SER A 414 16.30 -16.52 -14.86
CA SER A 414 15.08 -17.13 -15.39
C SER A 414 15.09 -17.19 -16.91
N MET A 415 15.31 -18.40 -17.47
CA MET A 415 15.18 -18.65 -18.92
C MET A 415 13.83 -18.21 -19.46
N ARG A 416 12.78 -18.35 -18.64
CA ARG A 416 11.43 -17.92 -19.00
C ARG A 416 11.35 -16.41 -19.23
N GLN A 417 12.03 -15.60 -18.42
CA GLN A 417 12.03 -14.15 -18.61
C GLN A 417 12.73 -13.76 -19.92
N ILE A 418 13.81 -14.43 -20.27
CA ILE A 418 14.52 -14.19 -21.54
C ILE A 418 13.60 -14.52 -22.72
N ILE A 419 12.90 -15.64 -22.67
CA ILE A 419 11.92 -16.03 -23.70
C ILE A 419 10.78 -15.01 -23.76
N GLU A 420 10.19 -14.63 -22.63
CA GLU A 420 9.12 -13.64 -22.56
C GLU A 420 9.59 -12.28 -23.09
N PHE A 421 10.82 -11.85 -22.79
CA PHE A 421 11.42 -10.63 -23.34
C PHE A 421 11.53 -10.69 -24.86
N ILE A 422 12.08 -11.77 -25.41
CA ILE A 422 12.21 -11.97 -26.88
C ILE A 422 10.83 -11.93 -27.55
N VAL A 423 9.81 -12.55 -26.93
CA VAL A 423 8.43 -12.53 -27.44
C VAL A 423 7.81 -11.13 -27.39
N LEU A 424 8.21 -10.29 -26.42
CA LEU A 424 7.74 -8.92 -26.28
C LEU A 424 8.50 -7.92 -27.18
N LEU A 425 9.71 -8.24 -27.65
CA LEU A 425 10.51 -7.34 -28.49
C LEU A 425 9.78 -6.78 -29.73
N PRO A 426 9.01 -7.58 -30.50
CA PRO A 426 8.26 -7.08 -31.66
C PRO A 426 7.27 -5.97 -31.33
N LEU A 427 6.89 -5.81 -30.07
CA LEU A 427 5.97 -4.76 -29.64
C LEU A 427 6.54 -3.36 -29.84
N ASN A 428 7.85 -3.20 -29.81
CA ASN A 428 8.52 -1.93 -30.07
C ASN A 428 8.32 -1.42 -31.51
N PHE A 429 7.85 -2.26 -32.44
CA PHE A 429 7.51 -1.83 -33.80
C PHE A 429 6.16 -1.12 -33.90
N VAL A 430 5.33 -1.14 -32.85
CA VAL A 430 4.06 -0.37 -32.81
C VAL A 430 4.38 1.10 -32.52
N PRO A 431 4.08 2.04 -33.43
CA PRO A 431 4.37 3.45 -33.22
C PRO A 431 3.65 4.00 -31.98
N VAL A 432 4.34 4.84 -31.21
CA VAL A 432 3.85 5.54 -30.01
C VAL A 432 3.52 4.62 -28.82
N ALA A 433 2.68 3.60 -29.00
CA ALA A 433 2.21 2.73 -27.92
C ALA A 433 3.13 1.53 -27.63
N GLY A 434 3.98 1.13 -28.59
CA GLY A 434 4.79 -0.08 -28.49
C GLY A 434 5.79 -0.06 -27.33
N VAL A 435 6.60 1.00 -27.24
CA VAL A 435 7.62 1.15 -26.20
C VAL A 435 7.00 1.27 -24.79
N PRO A 436 5.98 2.11 -24.53
CA PRO A 436 5.33 2.14 -23.23
C PRO A 436 4.76 0.78 -22.81
N MET A 437 4.08 0.08 -23.72
CA MET A 437 3.48 -1.22 -23.40
C MET A 437 4.56 -2.30 -23.18
N PHE A 438 5.66 -2.26 -23.94
CA PHE A 438 6.81 -3.12 -23.73
C PHE A 438 7.43 -2.93 -22.34
N LEU A 439 7.62 -1.68 -21.93
CA LEU A 439 8.18 -1.34 -20.61
C LEU A 439 7.28 -1.80 -19.47
N VAL A 440 5.96 -1.57 -19.56
CA VAL A 440 5.01 -1.98 -18.53
C VAL A 440 4.91 -3.50 -18.44
N LEU A 441 4.83 -4.21 -19.56
CA LEU A 441 4.74 -5.68 -19.57
C LEU A 441 6.04 -6.33 -19.07
N THR A 442 7.19 -5.78 -19.42
CA THR A 442 8.49 -6.24 -18.90
C THR A 442 8.61 -5.91 -17.41
N GLY A 443 8.18 -4.72 -16.99
CA GLY A 443 8.12 -4.29 -15.59
C GLY A 443 7.22 -5.17 -14.73
N TYR A 444 6.08 -5.63 -15.26
CA TYR A 444 5.18 -6.58 -14.60
C TYR A 444 5.89 -7.89 -14.24
N ARG A 445 6.80 -8.36 -15.11
CA ARG A 445 7.55 -9.60 -14.91
C ARG A 445 8.81 -9.39 -14.08
N ALA A 446 9.54 -8.31 -14.31
CA ALA A 446 10.82 -8.02 -13.66
C ALA A 446 10.67 -7.45 -12.25
N GLY A 447 9.62 -6.66 -12.00
CA GLY A 447 9.36 -5.99 -10.72
C GLY A 447 9.49 -6.89 -9.49
N PRO A 448 8.84 -8.06 -9.45
CA PRO A 448 8.92 -8.98 -8.30
C PRO A 448 10.34 -9.48 -7.98
N PHE A 449 11.26 -9.47 -8.95
CA PHE A 449 12.63 -9.96 -8.75
C PHE A 449 13.47 -9.00 -7.90
N HIS A 450 13.13 -7.71 -7.86
CA HIS A 450 13.83 -6.75 -6.99
C HIS A 450 13.63 -7.06 -5.49
N HIS A 451 12.54 -7.75 -5.12
CA HIS A 451 12.31 -8.24 -3.75
C HIS A 451 12.71 -9.71 -3.54
N TRP A 452 13.42 -10.35 -4.47
CA TRP A 452 13.79 -11.73 -4.27
C TRP A 452 14.65 -11.94 -3.02
N ARG A 453 15.66 -11.08 -2.81
CA ARG A 453 16.47 -11.09 -1.58
C ARG A 453 15.60 -10.93 -0.33
N TYR A 454 14.63 -10.02 -0.35
CA TYR A 454 13.69 -9.82 0.76
C TYR A 454 12.87 -11.08 1.07
N PHE A 455 12.38 -11.76 0.03
CA PHE A 455 11.66 -13.03 0.20
C PHE A 455 12.53 -14.14 0.80
N GLN A 456 13.84 -14.14 0.51
CA GLN A 456 14.78 -15.05 1.16
C GLN A 456 14.93 -14.71 2.65
N LEU A 457 15.09 -13.44 3.01
CA LEU A 457 15.22 -12.99 4.41
C LEU A 457 13.97 -13.31 5.24
N LEU A 458 12.80 -13.38 4.61
CA LEU A 458 11.53 -13.76 5.24
C LEU A 458 11.22 -15.25 5.22
N ASP A 459 12.09 -16.08 4.63
CA ASP A 459 11.88 -17.52 4.43
C ASP A 459 10.53 -17.83 3.74
N PHE A 460 10.23 -17.09 2.67
CA PHE A 460 8.98 -17.28 1.92
C PHE A 460 9.03 -18.54 1.06
N THR A 461 8.06 -19.42 1.27
CA THR A 461 7.78 -20.51 0.32
C THR A 461 7.31 -19.96 -1.03
N LYS A 462 7.40 -20.79 -2.09
CA LYS A 462 6.98 -20.40 -3.44
C LYS A 462 5.53 -19.90 -3.48
N ASP A 463 4.63 -20.53 -2.73
CA ASP A 463 3.21 -20.17 -2.70
C ASP A 463 2.97 -18.86 -1.95
N LYS A 464 3.62 -18.68 -0.78
CA LYS A 464 3.57 -17.42 -0.03
C LYS A 464 4.09 -16.26 -0.87
N ARG A 465 5.23 -16.44 -1.54
CA ARG A 465 5.78 -15.43 -2.46
C ARG A 465 4.81 -15.11 -3.59
N LYS A 466 4.20 -16.11 -4.23
CA LYS A 466 3.23 -15.89 -5.31
C LYS A 466 2.02 -15.08 -4.84
N GLN A 467 1.49 -15.39 -3.66
CA GLN A 467 0.38 -14.66 -3.06
C GLN A 467 0.77 -13.22 -2.71
N PHE A 468 1.93 -13.05 -2.06
CA PHE A 468 2.47 -11.74 -1.70
C PHE A 468 2.63 -10.82 -2.92
N VAL A 469 3.24 -11.36 -3.99
CA VAL A 469 3.42 -10.64 -5.26
C VAL A 469 2.07 -10.34 -5.90
N ARG A 470 1.13 -11.28 -5.93
CA ARG A 470 -0.18 -11.09 -6.57
C ARG A 470 -0.95 -9.92 -5.95
N ASN A 471 -0.95 -9.80 -4.62
CA ASN A 471 -1.65 -8.73 -3.93
C ASN A 471 -1.01 -7.35 -4.14
N ARG A 472 0.26 -7.31 -4.56
CA ARG A 472 1.03 -6.08 -4.77
C ARG A 472 1.52 -5.96 -6.22
N GLN A 473 0.87 -6.65 -7.16
CA GLN A 473 1.36 -6.78 -8.52
C GLN A 473 1.48 -5.44 -9.24
N LEU A 474 0.53 -4.52 -9.01
CA LEU A 474 0.60 -3.16 -9.55
C LEU A 474 1.80 -2.40 -8.99
N LYS A 475 2.03 -2.47 -7.68
CA LYS A 475 3.19 -1.86 -7.00
C LYS A 475 4.51 -2.37 -7.57
N TYR A 476 4.64 -3.69 -7.74
CA TYR A 476 5.80 -4.31 -8.38
C TYR A 476 5.97 -3.90 -9.84
N THR A 477 4.88 -3.85 -10.60
CA THR A 477 4.90 -3.45 -12.01
C THR A 477 5.40 -2.02 -12.16
N ALA A 478 4.92 -1.11 -11.30
CA ALA A 478 5.31 0.28 -11.31
C ALA A 478 6.80 0.46 -10.93
N PHE A 479 7.27 -0.21 -9.86
CA PHE A 479 8.69 -0.24 -9.49
C PHE A 479 9.55 -0.75 -10.65
N GLY A 480 9.23 -1.93 -11.20
CA GLY A 480 10.00 -2.57 -12.26
C GLY A 480 10.04 -1.73 -13.53
N THR A 481 8.92 -1.08 -13.90
CA THR A 481 8.86 -0.20 -15.08
C THR A 481 9.80 0.99 -14.93
N VAL A 482 9.81 1.67 -13.78
CA VAL A 482 10.68 2.82 -13.54
C VAL A 482 12.15 2.41 -13.47
N ALA A 483 12.46 1.28 -12.81
CA ALA A 483 13.81 0.74 -12.77
C ALA A 483 14.34 0.43 -14.19
N LEU A 484 13.52 -0.19 -15.04
CA LEU A 484 13.86 -0.46 -16.44
C LEU A 484 14.11 0.82 -17.24
N ILE A 485 13.28 1.86 -17.05
CA ILE A 485 13.47 3.16 -17.73
C ILE A 485 14.85 3.75 -17.39
N PHE A 486 15.26 3.70 -16.12
CA PHE A 486 16.60 4.17 -15.74
C PHE A 486 17.72 3.32 -16.33
N GLN A 487 17.54 2.00 -16.39
CA GLN A 487 18.52 1.09 -16.99
C GLN A 487 18.73 1.33 -18.50
N LEU A 488 17.76 1.93 -19.19
CA LEU A 488 17.92 2.33 -20.60
C LEU A 488 18.89 3.49 -20.81
N ILE A 489 19.27 4.22 -19.75
CA ILE A 489 20.22 5.32 -19.87
C ILE A 489 21.62 4.74 -20.15
N PRO A 490 22.21 5.04 -21.32
CA PRO A 490 23.49 4.47 -21.71
C PRO A 490 24.58 4.76 -20.68
N ILE A 491 25.53 3.84 -20.52
CA ILE A 491 26.71 3.93 -19.62
C ILE A 491 26.35 3.86 -18.12
N LEU A 492 25.16 4.33 -17.72
CA LEU A 492 24.73 4.41 -16.33
C LEU A 492 23.94 3.18 -15.85
N SER A 493 23.78 2.15 -16.69
CA SER A 493 23.02 0.94 -16.34
C SER A 493 23.47 0.30 -15.03
N MET A 494 24.79 0.17 -14.81
CA MET A 494 25.34 -0.39 -13.57
C MET A 494 25.02 0.49 -12.35
N PHE A 495 25.16 1.81 -12.50
CA PHE A 495 24.77 2.73 -11.44
C PHE A 495 23.29 2.55 -11.08
N PHE A 496 22.41 2.49 -12.09
CA PHE A 496 20.98 2.31 -11.88
C PHE A 496 20.58 0.92 -11.35
N LEU A 497 21.36 -0.11 -11.66
CA LEU A 497 21.17 -1.45 -11.10
C LEU A 497 21.44 -1.46 -9.59
N LEU A 498 22.57 -0.87 -9.15
CA LEU A 498 22.91 -0.74 -7.72
C LEU A 498 21.92 0.18 -6.98
N THR A 499 21.55 1.32 -7.57
CA THR A 499 20.60 2.24 -6.93
C THR A 499 19.19 1.66 -6.88
N SER A 500 18.79 0.83 -7.85
CA SER A 500 17.52 0.09 -7.79
C SER A 500 17.53 -0.95 -6.66
N ALA A 501 18.65 -1.62 -6.38
CA ALA A 501 18.77 -2.48 -5.20
C ALA A 501 18.64 -1.70 -3.89
N ALA A 502 19.25 -0.51 -3.79
CA ALA A 502 19.05 0.38 -2.65
C ALA A 502 17.58 0.82 -2.50
N GLY A 503 16.94 1.21 -3.62
CA GLY A 503 15.53 1.58 -3.65
C GLY A 503 14.61 0.43 -3.23
N SER A 504 14.91 -0.78 -3.66
CA SER A 504 14.18 -1.97 -3.27
C SER A 504 14.34 -2.29 -1.78
N ALA A 505 15.54 -2.13 -1.22
CA ALA A 505 15.75 -2.31 0.22
C ALA A 505 15.03 -1.26 1.06
N LEU A 506 14.95 -0.01 0.58
CA LEU A 506 14.14 1.02 1.23
C LEU A 506 12.66 0.65 1.23
N TRP A 507 12.14 0.09 0.13
CA TRP A 507 10.77 -0.38 0.06
C TRP A 507 10.52 -1.53 1.05
N ALA A 508 11.45 -2.49 1.14
CA ALA A 508 11.39 -3.57 2.12
C ALA A 508 11.42 -3.06 3.57
N ALA A 509 12.35 -2.16 3.90
CA ALA A 509 12.42 -1.53 5.22
C ALA A 509 11.14 -0.78 5.56
N GLU A 510 10.52 -0.12 4.57
CA GLU A 510 9.26 0.56 4.76
C GLU A 510 8.13 -0.39 5.12
N MET A 511 8.00 -1.53 4.42
CA MET A 511 7.00 -2.55 4.72
C MET A 511 7.19 -3.13 6.14
N GLU A 512 8.43 -3.37 6.55
CA GLU A 512 8.71 -3.86 7.90
C GLU A 512 8.41 -2.81 8.99
N LYS A 513 8.73 -1.53 8.76
CA LYS A 513 8.35 -0.44 9.69
C LYS A 513 6.83 -0.39 9.87
N HIS A 514 6.06 -0.54 8.79
CA HIS A 514 4.61 -0.60 8.89
C HIS A 514 4.15 -1.83 9.67
N LYS A 515 4.72 -3.01 9.40
CA LYS A 515 4.38 -4.24 10.11
C LYS A 515 4.67 -4.15 11.62
N GLU A 516 5.85 -3.69 12.02
CA GLU A 516 6.20 -3.48 13.44
C GLU A 516 5.26 -2.48 14.10
N PHE A 517 4.87 -1.42 13.40
CA PHE A 517 3.86 -0.49 13.88
C PHE A 517 2.54 -1.21 14.17
N PHE A 518 2.03 -2.06 13.27
CA PHE A 518 0.78 -2.80 13.55
C PHE A 518 0.92 -3.85 14.65
N GLU A 519 2.06 -4.52 14.77
CA GLU A 519 2.31 -5.50 15.82
C GLU A 519 2.37 -4.85 17.21
N THR A 520 2.99 -3.67 17.33
CA THR A 520 2.98 -2.87 18.57
C THR A 520 1.63 -2.22 18.89
N GLN A 521 0.72 -2.16 17.92
CA GLN A 521 -0.64 -1.64 18.08
C GLN A 521 -1.71 -2.72 18.29
N ARG A 522 -1.36 -4.01 18.20
CA ARG A 522 -2.27 -5.05 18.69
C ARG A 522 -2.45 -4.83 20.19
N PRO A 523 -3.68 -4.66 20.70
CA PRO A 523 -3.88 -4.67 22.14
C PRO A 523 -3.25 -5.98 22.64
N GLU A 524 -2.41 -5.88 23.68
CA GLU A 524 -1.97 -7.05 24.42
C GLU A 524 -3.23 -7.84 24.73
N GLY A 525 -3.42 -8.97 24.04
CA GLY A 525 -4.40 -9.94 24.48
C GLY A 525 -4.04 -10.22 25.93
N ASP A 526 -5.03 -10.10 26.81
CA ASP A 526 -4.92 -10.41 28.23
C ASP A 526 -3.87 -11.49 28.44
N GLY A 527 -2.74 -11.08 29.03
CA GLY A 527 -1.65 -11.97 29.37
C GLY A 527 -2.13 -12.95 30.43
N TYR A 528 -2.83 -14.00 30.01
CA TYR A 528 -2.95 -15.22 30.78
C TYR A 528 -1.65 -15.96 30.59
N GLU A 529 -0.73 -15.64 31.50
CA GLU A 529 0.45 -16.42 31.85
C GLU A 529 0.06 -17.91 31.85
N TYR A 530 0.50 -18.65 30.83
CA TYR A 530 0.37 -20.09 30.79
C TYR A 530 1.29 -20.65 31.87
N ARG A 531 0.71 -20.95 33.04
CA ARG A 531 1.36 -21.78 34.05
C ARG A 531 1.06 -23.24 33.70
N ASP A 532 2.09 -23.96 33.28
CA ASP A 532 2.11 -25.41 33.42
C ASP A 532 2.06 -25.72 34.92
N ASP A 533 0.86 -26.02 35.44
CA ASP A 533 0.75 -26.83 36.65
C ASP A 533 0.75 -28.30 36.20
N PRO A 534 1.82 -29.07 36.45
CA PRO A 534 1.75 -30.50 36.35
C PRO A 534 0.87 -31.02 37.50
N LEU A 535 0.09 -32.07 37.18
CA LEU A 535 -0.81 -32.81 38.07
C LEU A 535 -0.39 -32.89 39.55
#